data_AF-A0A7W1QEB8-F1
#
_entry.id   AF-A0A7W1QEB8-F1
#
_cell.length_a   1.000
_cell.length_b   1.000
_cell.length_c   1.000
_cell.angle_alpha   90.00
_cell.angle_beta   90.00
_cell.angle_gamma   90.00
#
_symmetry.space_group_name_H-M   'P 1'
#
loop_
_entity.id
_entity.type
_entity.pdbx_description
1 polymer ?
#
loop_
_entity_poly.entity_id
_entity_poly.type
_entity_poly.pdbx_seq_one_letter_code
_entity_poly.pdbx_strand_id
1 'polypeptide(L)'
;MTTGWTHIVPMVHNGAVHLLRYKQATGLASYERVDAAGQGIQTLGSEYWATDWSTMSPFSLSSQGHVLVYRTTGLAKVLKLNATGSDMTAIHTEGWTTGLA
;
A
#
# COMPACT_ATOMS: atom_id res chain seq x y z
N MET A 1 12.87 10.09 -14.19
CA MET A 1 11.95 10.04 -13.03
C MET A 1 10.53 9.86 -13.56
N THR A 2 9.72 8.96 -12.98
CA THR A 2 8.31 8.83 -13.38
C THR A 2 7.44 9.69 -12.46
N THR A 3 6.52 10.46 -13.02
CA THR A 3 5.59 11.32 -12.28
C THR A 3 4.24 10.61 -12.07
N GLY A 4 3.36 11.21 -11.27
CA GLY A 4 1.95 10.77 -11.15
C GLY A 4 1.65 9.80 -10.01
N TRP A 5 2.54 9.63 -9.04
CA TRP A 5 2.19 8.90 -7.81
C TRP A 5 1.08 9.66 -7.07
N THR A 6 -0.04 8.98 -6.85
CA THR A 6 -1.23 9.55 -6.21
C THR A 6 -1.30 9.26 -4.72
N HIS A 7 -0.67 8.16 -4.30
CA HIS A 7 -0.66 7.71 -2.92
C HIS A 7 0.76 7.31 -2.54
N ILE A 8 1.19 7.74 -1.35
CA ILE A 8 2.46 7.36 -0.71
C ILE A 8 2.11 6.96 0.72
N VAL A 9 2.33 5.70 1.06
CA VAL A 9 1.78 5.06 2.26
C VAL A 9 2.95 4.47 3.06
N PRO A 10 3.51 5.23 4.02
CA PRO A 10 4.56 4.73 4.88
C PRO A 10 3.99 3.79 5.95
N MET A 11 4.67 2.68 6.22
CA MET A 11 4.29 1.72 7.26
C MET A 11 5.52 1.10 7.92
N VAL A 12 5.40 0.73 9.19
CA VAL A 12 6.45 -0.02 9.89
C VAL A 12 6.19 -1.52 9.73
N HIS A 13 7.21 -2.24 9.28
CA HIS A 13 7.21 -3.70 9.14
C HIS A 13 8.52 -4.25 9.69
N ASN A 14 8.43 -5.07 10.73
CA ASN A 14 9.56 -5.66 11.45
C ASN A 14 10.64 -4.64 11.85
N GLY A 15 10.19 -3.47 12.33
CA GLY A 15 11.07 -2.38 12.77
C GLY A 15 11.68 -1.53 11.65
N ALA A 16 11.45 -1.87 10.37
CA ALA A 16 11.89 -1.09 9.23
C ALA A 16 10.72 -0.31 8.59
N VAL A 17 11.02 0.89 8.08
CA VAL A 17 10.06 1.70 7.33
C VAL A 17 9.97 1.20 5.90
N HIS A 18 8.76 0.82 5.49
CA HIS A 18 8.41 0.47 4.12
C HIS A 18 7.44 1.50 3.55
N LEU A 19 7.48 1.68 2.24
CA LEU A 19 6.58 2.54 1.50
C LEU A 19 5.80 1.70 0.50
N LEU A 20 4.49 1.87 0.48
CA LEU A 20 3.66 1.54 -0.67
C LEU A 20 3.42 2.83 -1.45
N ARG A 21 3.81 2.87 -2.72
CA ARG A 21 3.43 3.95 -3.63
C ARG A 21 2.48 3.42 -4.68
N TYR A 22 1.44 4.19 -4.97
CA TYR A 22 0.45 3.81 -5.96
C TYR A 22 0.14 4.95 -6.93
N LYS A 23 0.14 4.61 -8.22
CA LYS A 23 -0.13 5.49 -9.35
C LYS A 23 -1.51 5.15 -9.92
N GLN A 24 -2.52 5.89 -9.51
CA GLN A 24 -3.91 5.65 -9.92
C GLN A 24 -4.10 5.61 -11.44
N ALA A 25 -3.42 6.50 -12.17
CA ALA A 25 -3.52 6.56 -13.63
C ALA A 25 -3.13 5.27 -14.36
N THR A 26 -2.24 4.45 -13.79
CA THR A 26 -1.77 3.20 -14.43
C THR A 26 -2.02 1.96 -13.58
N GLY A 27 -2.43 2.12 -12.32
CA GLY A 27 -2.54 1.04 -11.35
C GLY A 27 -1.21 0.57 -10.79
N LEU A 28 -0.08 1.20 -11.12
CA LEU A 28 1.24 0.72 -10.67
C LEU A 28 1.37 0.88 -9.16
N ALA A 29 1.57 -0.22 -8.46
CA ALA A 29 1.95 -0.30 -7.06
C ALA A 29 3.45 -0.63 -6.96
N SER A 30 4.17 0.08 -6.11
CA SER A 30 5.60 -0.11 -5.87
C SER A 30 5.83 -0.25 -4.38
N TYR A 31 6.53 -1.32 -4.01
CA TYR A 31 6.93 -1.61 -2.65
C TYR A 31 8.37 -1.23 -2.46
N GLU A 32 8.64 -0.39 -1.47
CA GLU A 32 9.97 0.11 -1.19
C GLU A 32 10.31 0.03 0.28
N ARG A 33 11.59 0.07 0.59
CA ARG A 33 12.12 0.13 1.94
C ARG A 33 13.08 1.30 2.07
N VAL A 34 12.92 2.06 3.13
CA VAL A 34 13.88 3.09 3.54
C VAL A 34 15.04 2.38 4.23
N ASP A 35 16.28 2.75 3.90
CA ASP A 35 17.44 2.23 4.59
C ASP A 35 17.44 2.61 6.08
N ALA A 36 18.24 1.90 6.88
CA ALA A 36 18.26 2.09 8.33
C ALA A 36 18.75 3.49 8.76
N ALA A 37 19.46 4.21 7.88
CA ALA A 37 19.97 5.54 8.15
C ALA A 37 19.01 6.65 7.67
N GLY A 38 17.92 6.29 7.00
CA GLY A 38 16.98 7.25 6.40
C GLY A 38 17.51 7.99 5.17
N GLN A 39 18.59 7.51 4.55
CA GLN A 39 19.31 8.24 3.48
C GLN A 39 19.01 7.73 2.06
N GLY A 40 18.32 6.61 1.95
CA GLY A 40 18.08 5.92 0.69
C GLY A 40 16.80 5.10 0.73
N ILE A 41 16.28 4.84 -0.48
CA ILE A 41 15.06 4.05 -0.70
C ILE A 41 15.38 2.99 -1.74
N GLN A 42 15.07 1.74 -1.43
CA GLN A 42 15.23 0.60 -2.33
C GLN A 42 13.86 0.07 -2.74
N THR A 43 13.63 -0.10 -4.04
CA THR A 43 12.47 -0.85 -4.56
C THR A 43 12.68 -2.34 -4.30
N LEU A 44 11.71 -2.97 -3.65
CA LEU A 44 11.69 -4.39 -3.34
C LEU A 44 10.82 -5.19 -4.30
N GLY A 45 9.77 -4.56 -4.84
CA GLY A 45 8.87 -5.16 -5.80
C GLY A 45 7.90 -4.15 -6.40
N SER A 46 7.15 -4.61 -7.39
CA SER A 46 6.08 -3.82 -8.01
C SER A 46 5.08 -4.73 -8.69
N GLU A 47 3.84 -4.27 -8.77
CA GLU A 47 2.78 -4.94 -9.50
C GLU A 47 1.73 -3.94 -9.99
N TYR A 48 0.74 -4.42 -10.74
CA TYR A 48 -0.38 -3.61 -11.21
C TYR A 48 -1.65 -3.96 -10.45
N TRP A 49 -2.21 -2.96 -9.78
CA TRP A 49 -3.52 -3.01 -9.16
C TRP A 49 -4.58 -2.38 -10.08
N ALA A 50 -5.85 -2.52 -9.70
CA ALA A 50 -6.91 -1.72 -10.31
C ALA A 50 -6.67 -0.20 -10.12
N THR A 51 -7.25 0.63 -10.98
CA THR A 51 -7.00 2.08 -11.11
C THR A 51 -7.94 2.97 -10.29
N ASP A 52 -8.79 2.40 -9.45
CA ASP A 52 -9.90 3.06 -8.75
C ASP A 52 -9.79 2.92 -7.22
N TRP A 53 -8.62 2.58 -6.70
CA TRP A 53 -8.32 2.72 -5.28
C TRP A 53 -8.21 4.20 -4.92
N SER A 54 -9.08 4.67 -4.03
CA SER A 54 -9.22 6.09 -3.67
C SER A 54 -8.67 6.43 -2.30
N THR A 55 -8.45 5.43 -1.44
CA THR A 55 -7.94 5.66 -0.10
C THR A 55 -7.07 4.49 0.33
N MET A 56 -5.96 4.82 1.00
CA MET A 56 -5.01 3.86 1.53
C MET A 56 -4.55 4.34 2.91
N SER A 57 -4.75 3.52 3.94
CA SER A 57 -4.39 3.84 5.32
C SER A 57 -3.46 2.77 5.88
N PRO A 58 -2.22 3.12 6.28
CA PRO A 58 -1.28 2.16 6.83
C PRO A 58 -1.60 1.87 8.30
N PHE A 59 -1.34 0.63 8.73
CA PHE A 59 -1.31 0.28 10.14
C PHE A 59 -0.41 -0.94 10.36
N SER A 60 -0.04 -1.19 11.62
CA SER A 60 0.79 -2.33 11.99
C SER A 60 0.08 -3.16 13.05
N LEU A 61 0.09 -4.49 12.87
CA LEU A 61 -0.40 -5.46 13.86
C LEU A 61 0.75 -6.38 14.20
N SER A 62 1.12 -6.51 15.48
CA SER A 62 2.23 -7.37 15.92
C SER A 62 3.52 -7.16 15.11
N SER A 63 3.92 -5.89 14.92
CA SER A 63 5.08 -5.46 14.11
C SER A 63 5.00 -5.78 12.60
N GLN A 64 3.90 -6.35 12.12
CA GLN A 64 3.67 -6.64 10.71
C GLN A 64 2.89 -5.48 10.06
N GLY A 65 3.44 -4.90 8.99
CA GLY A 65 2.81 -3.85 8.20
C GLY A 65 1.59 -4.34 7.40
N HIS A 66 0.54 -3.52 7.41
CA HIS A 66 -0.71 -3.70 6.69
C HIS A 66 -1.18 -2.36 6.07
N VAL A 67 -2.07 -2.45 5.09
CA VAL A 67 -2.75 -1.29 4.52
C VAL A 67 -4.24 -1.61 4.37
N LEU A 68 -5.09 -0.74 4.89
CA LEU A 68 -6.51 -0.71 4.55
C LEU A 68 -6.64 0.09 3.26
N VAL A 69 -7.18 -0.55 2.22
CA VAL A 69 -7.43 0.08 0.92
C VAL A 69 -8.93 0.12 0.64
N TYR A 70 -9.39 1.19 0.00
CA TYR A 70 -10.78 1.40 -0.34
C TYR A 70 -10.93 1.88 -1.79
N ARG A 71 -11.87 1.29 -2.54
CA ARG A 71 -12.18 1.65 -3.94
C ARG A 71 -13.36 2.59 -4.00
N THR A 72 -13.41 3.41 -5.04
CA THR A 72 -14.58 4.26 -5.35
C THR A 72 -15.89 3.47 -5.52
N THR A 73 -15.80 2.17 -5.79
CA THR A 73 -16.93 1.23 -5.92
C THR A 73 -17.45 0.70 -4.58
N GLY A 74 -16.84 1.07 -3.45
CA GLY A 74 -17.23 0.59 -2.13
C GLY A 74 -16.42 -0.60 -1.62
N LEU A 75 -15.60 -1.25 -2.46
CA LEU A 75 -14.80 -2.39 -2.02
C LEU A 75 -13.67 -1.94 -1.08
N ALA A 76 -13.62 -2.49 0.13
CA ALA A 76 -12.54 -2.34 1.08
C ALA A 76 -11.75 -3.65 1.23
N LYS A 77 -10.42 -3.55 1.40
CA LYS A 77 -9.55 -4.69 1.71
C LYS A 77 -8.55 -4.34 2.78
N VAL A 78 -8.23 -5.32 3.62
CA VAL A 78 -6.99 -5.29 4.41
C VAL A 78 -5.94 -6.08 3.65
N LEU A 79 -4.84 -5.42 3.33
CA LEU A 79 -3.67 -6.01 2.71
C LEU A 79 -2.58 -6.20 3.75
N LYS A 80 -1.93 -7.36 3.73
CA LYS A 80 -0.78 -7.70 4.56
C LYS A 80 0.48 -7.68 3.71
N LEU A 81 1.48 -6.91 4.13
CA LEU A 81 2.81 -6.92 3.51
C LEU A 81 3.49 -8.28 3.77
N ASN A 82 4.09 -8.89 2.75
CA ASN A 82 4.81 -10.14 2.93
C ASN A 82 6.11 -9.94 3.75
N ALA A 83 6.76 -11.04 4.15
CA ALA A 83 7.95 -10.97 5.01
C ALA A 83 9.15 -10.26 4.36
N THR A 84 9.22 -10.25 3.02
CA THR A 84 10.30 -9.59 2.27
C THR A 84 10.01 -8.13 1.99
N GLY A 85 8.82 -7.63 2.29
CA GLY A 85 8.40 -6.27 1.97
C GLY A 85 8.18 -6.01 0.48
N SER A 86 8.09 -7.05 -0.35
CA SER A 86 8.10 -6.94 -1.82
C SER A 86 6.73 -7.14 -2.47
N ASP A 87 5.72 -7.51 -1.69
CA ASP A 87 4.37 -7.82 -2.17
C ASP A 87 3.34 -7.72 -1.04
N MET A 88 2.06 -7.60 -1.38
CA MET A 88 0.94 -7.58 -0.44
C MET A 88 -0.14 -8.60 -0.81
N THR A 89 -0.70 -9.26 0.21
CA THR A 89 -1.82 -10.18 0.04
C THR A 89 -3.05 -9.68 0.78
N ALA A 90 -4.22 -9.75 0.14
CA ALA A 90 -5.49 -9.44 0.81
C ALA A 90 -5.81 -10.52 1.85
N ILE A 91 -6.02 -10.11 3.10
CA ILE A 91 -6.39 -11.00 4.22
C ILE A 91 -7.82 -10.76 4.71
N HIS A 92 -8.44 -9.66 4.31
CA HIS A 92 -9.86 -9.37 4.52
C HIS A 92 -10.40 -8.60 3.32
N THR A 93 -11.66 -8.83 2.96
CA THR A 93 -12.35 -8.12 1.89
C THR A 93 -13.80 -7.90 2.30
N GLU A 94 -14.30 -6.69 2.12
CA GLU A 94 -15.65 -6.31 2.51
C GLU A 94 -16.19 -5.21 1.60
N GLY A 95 -17.51 -5.10 1.48
CA GLY A 95 -18.16 -3.97 0.83
C GLY A 95 -18.55 -2.91 1.85
N TRP A 96 -18.11 -1.68 1.64
CA TRP A 96 -18.47 -0.49 2.41
C TRP A 96 -19.33 0.44 1.56
N THR A 97 -20.11 1.30 2.21
CA THR A 97 -20.91 2.32 1.53
C THR A 97 -20.01 3.32 0.80
N THR A 98 -20.44 3.80 -0.36
CA THR A 98 -19.71 4.81 -1.14
C THR A 98 -19.77 6.24 -0.60
N GLY A 99 -20.55 6.45 0.46
CA GLY A 99 -20.96 7.74 1.00
C GLY A 99 -22.49 7.74 1.21
N LEU A 100 -23.06 8.86 1.67
CA LEU A 100 -24.52 9.01 1.74
C LEU A 100 -25.11 8.95 0.32
N ALA A 101 -25.96 7.97 0.09
CA ALA A 101 -26.94 7.97 -0.97
C ALA A 101 -28.10 8.92 -0.61
#